data_AF-A0A970K7J5-F1
#
_entry.id   AF-A0A970K7J5-F1
#
_cell.length_a   1.000
_cell.length_b   1.000
_cell.length_c   1.000
_cell.angle_alpha   90.00
_cell.angle_beta   90.00
_cell.angle_gamma   90.00
#
_symmetry.space_group_name_H-M   'P 1'
#
loop_
_entity.id
_entity.type
_entity.pdbx_description
1 polymer ?
#
loop_
_entity_poly.entity_id
_entity_poly.type
_entity_poly.pdbx_seq_one_letter_code
_entity_poly.pdbx_strand_id
1 'polypeptide(L)'
;CRYNDTLTLPTCTEDGFTTHVCQDCGYTYTDTPTLATGHAYGDWIPKGDGYHSQFCANDTAGKHTITEQCTETLGASVITTCTEDGYLTYNCEVCKGTRQEPHQATGHRFVMKPVFDGESKHDKTCSNCWEVFTENCTFGPPAAMLATCEEGGYTATICSVCEGIVKKYDGQAALGHDWGVWETVNGVHKRVCLRNATHVDEGNCENTQTNVDPTCKFSGYVLKTCSVCNIAVKETTGEPLGHDWQLSKSNNDGTHTYVCKRDGSHTIKGICNYSQMVWPVPTCSENGPSTSFARSVGTPFQKPSPLRTPMSVTLTRQDAPTPPTT
;
A
#
# COMPACT_ATOMS: atom_id res chain seq x y z
N CYS A 1 125.41 -18.74 14.81
CA CYS A 1 124.29 -19.68 14.63
C CYS A 1 123.59 -19.39 13.32
N ARG A 2 123.33 -20.41 12.51
CA ARG A 2 122.48 -20.29 11.31
C ARG A 2 121.03 -20.59 11.69
N TYR A 3 120.09 -19.78 11.19
CA TYR A 3 118.66 -19.92 11.48
C TYR A 3 117.87 -20.40 10.26
N ASN A 4 116.82 -21.19 10.52
CA ASN A 4 115.77 -21.48 9.56
C ASN A 4 114.48 -20.79 10.02
N ASP A 5 113.86 -20.05 9.12
CA ASP A 5 112.75 -19.17 9.43
C ASP A 5 111.47 -19.73 8.85
N THR A 6 110.42 -19.78 9.67
CA THR A 6 109.08 -20.20 9.23
C THR A 6 108.10 -19.06 9.48
N LEU A 7 107.50 -18.55 8.40
CA LEU A 7 106.50 -17.48 8.46
C LEU A 7 105.12 -18.06 8.71
N THR A 8 104.45 -17.56 9.74
CA THR A 8 103.03 -17.77 10.01
C THR A 8 102.30 -16.48 9.72
N LEU A 9 101.44 -16.46 8.69
CA LEU A 9 100.67 -15.27 8.33
C LEU A 9 99.55 -15.02 9.36
N PRO A 10 99.18 -13.76 9.63
CA PRO A 10 98.04 -13.45 10.48
C PRO A 10 96.74 -13.94 9.82
N THR A 11 95.83 -14.46 10.64
CA THR A 11 94.46 -14.80 10.23
C THR A 11 93.50 -13.69 10.66
N CYS A 12 92.19 -13.89 10.52
CA CYS A 12 91.21 -12.93 11.05
C CYS A 12 91.09 -12.95 12.58
N THR A 13 91.60 -13.99 13.27
CA THR A 13 91.51 -14.14 14.74
C THR A 13 92.85 -14.34 15.44
N GLU A 14 93.86 -14.85 14.73
CA GLU A 14 95.18 -15.16 15.28
C GLU A 14 96.25 -14.26 14.65
N ASP A 15 97.15 -13.76 15.50
CA ASP A 15 98.30 -12.99 15.08
C ASP A 15 99.28 -13.86 14.26
N GLY A 16 99.96 -13.24 13.31
CA GLY A 16 101.05 -13.85 12.55
C GLY A 16 102.40 -13.58 13.20
N PHE A 17 103.40 -14.40 12.90
CA PHE A 17 104.75 -14.25 13.42
C PHE A 17 105.75 -15.06 12.59
N THR A 18 107.03 -14.70 12.68
CA THR A 18 108.13 -15.50 12.13
C THR A 18 108.78 -16.28 13.27
N THR A 19 108.92 -17.60 13.12
CA THR A 19 109.65 -18.46 14.06
C THR A 19 111.05 -18.71 13.53
N HIS A 20 112.06 -18.45 14.36
CA HIS A 20 113.47 -18.66 14.05
C HIS A 20 114.00 -19.87 14.81
N VAL A 21 114.52 -20.88 14.09
CA VAL A 21 115.09 -22.10 14.68
C VAL A 21 116.59 -22.18 14.40
N CYS A 22 117.40 -22.19 15.46
CA CYS A 22 118.85 -22.36 15.35
C CYS A 22 119.18 -23.79 14.91
N GLN A 23 119.85 -23.94 13.76
CA GLN A 23 120.22 -25.26 13.22
C GLN A 23 121.32 -25.96 14.01
N ASP A 24 122.10 -25.20 14.79
CA ASP A 24 123.28 -25.72 15.50
C ASP A 24 122.93 -26.27 16.89
N CYS A 25 121.86 -25.77 17.54
CA CYS A 25 121.49 -26.15 18.91
C CYS A 25 119.98 -26.34 19.17
N GLY A 26 119.11 -26.07 18.21
CA GLY A 26 117.67 -26.26 18.33
C GLY A 26 116.91 -25.18 19.11
N TYR A 27 117.58 -24.12 19.58
CA TYR A 27 116.91 -22.99 20.24
C TYR A 27 115.92 -22.29 19.28
N THR A 28 114.75 -21.94 19.80
CA THR A 28 113.67 -21.30 19.04
C THR A 28 113.20 -20.00 19.69
N TYR A 29 112.96 -18.97 18.89
CA TYR A 29 112.27 -17.75 19.32
C TYR A 29 111.38 -17.21 18.20
N THR A 30 110.49 -16.27 18.52
CA THR A 30 109.60 -15.61 17.56
C THR A 30 109.83 -14.10 17.58
N ASP A 31 109.63 -13.46 16.43
CA ASP A 31 109.61 -12.00 16.31
C ASP A 31 108.37 -11.36 16.96
N THR A 32 108.32 -10.03 16.94
CA THR A 32 107.12 -9.26 17.31
C THR A 32 105.93 -9.70 16.46
N PRO A 33 104.78 -10.05 17.07
CA PRO A 33 103.62 -10.51 16.34
C PRO A 33 103.06 -9.43 15.40
N THR A 34 102.60 -9.86 14.23
CA THR A 34 101.74 -9.08 13.35
C THR A 34 100.30 -9.32 13.76
N LEU A 35 99.58 -8.28 14.14
CA LEU A 35 98.21 -8.41 14.65
C LEU A 35 97.27 -9.08 13.63
N ALA A 36 96.30 -9.82 14.15
CA ALA A 36 95.22 -10.42 13.37
C ALA A 36 94.54 -9.38 12.46
N THR A 37 94.18 -9.82 11.26
CA THR A 37 93.57 -8.97 10.22
C THR A 37 92.13 -8.55 10.55
N GLY A 38 91.50 -9.20 11.53
CA GLY A 38 90.09 -9.00 11.86
C GLY A 38 89.14 -9.60 10.83
N HIS A 39 87.86 -9.66 11.20
CA HIS A 39 86.82 -10.12 10.29
C HIS A 39 86.47 -9.07 9.24
N ALA A 40 86.40 -9.51 7.98
CA ALA A 40 85.92 -8.71 6.86
C ALA A 40 84.66 -9.36 6.29
N TYR A 41 83.51 -9.07 6.89
CA TYR A 41 82.23 -9.59 6.42
C TYR A 41 81.70 -8.76 5.24
N GLY A 42 81.20 -9.45 4.22
CA GLY A 42 80.56 -8.84 3.05
C GLY A 42 79.03 -8.75 3.18
N ASP A 43 78.34 -8.66 2.05
CA ASP A 43 76.87 -8.58 2.02
C ASP A 43 76.20 -9.85 2.58
N TRP A 44 75.00 -9.68 3.13
CA TRP A 44 74.16 -10.79 3.58
C TRP A 44 73.63 -11.59 2.39
N ILE A 45 73.92 -12.89 2.36
CA ILE A 45 73.49 -13.80 1.29
C ILE A 45 72.31 -14.66 1.79
N PRO A 46 71.18 -14.71 1.06
CA PRO A 46 70.06 -15.60 1.41
C PRO A 46 70.42 -17.07 1.22
N LYS A 47 70.08 -17.92 2.20
CA LYS A 47 70.32 -19.37 2.14
C LYS A 47 69.13 -20.18 1.58
N GLY A 48 67.94 -19.59 1.52
CA GLY A 48 66.72 -20.26 1.05
C GLY A 48 66.01 -21.14 2.09
N ASP A 49 66.50 -21.16 3.33
CA ASP A 49 65.96 -21.88 4.49
C ASP A 49 65.35 -20.94 5.55
N GLY A 50 65.13 -19.68 5.19
CA GLY A 50 64.68 -18.63 6.10
C GLY A 50 65.81 -17.91 6.86
N TYR A 51 67.07 -18.16 6.51
CA TYR A 51 68.23 -17.48 7.09
C TYR A 51 69.09 -16.77 6.04
N HIS A 52 69.91 -15.85 6.52
CA HIS A 52 70.98 -15.19 5.78
C HIS A 52 72.32 -15.54 6.40
N SER A 53 73.38 -15.46 5.59
CA SER A 53 74.76 -15.61 6.07
C SER A 53 75.70 -14.57 5.49
N GLN A 54 76.66 -14.15 6.29
CA GLN A 54 77.87 -13.47 5.82
C GLN A 54 79.09 -14.34 6.09
N PHE A 55 80.04 -14.27 5.18
CA PHE A 55 81.30 -15.00 5.26
C PHE A 55 82.44 -13.99 5.41
N CYS A 56 83.40 -14.29 6.28
CA CYS A 56 84.58 -13.47 6.45
C CYS A 56 85.53 -13.68 5.25
N ALA A 57 85.78 -12.64 4.45
CA ALA A 57 86.68 -12.71 3.30
C ALA A 57 88.15 -12.97 3.69
N ASN A 58 88.53 -12.63 4.93
CA ASN A 58 89.87 -12.88 5.49
C ASN A 58 90.02 -14.32 6.05
N ASP A 59 89.00 -15.17 5.93
CA ASP A 59 89.07 -16.58 6.32
C ASP A 59 88.95 -17.48 5.08
N THR A 60 90.09 -17.90 4.54
CA THR A 60 90.15 -18.82 3.39
C THR A 60 89.63 -20.22 3.69
N ALA A 61 89.47 -20.60 4.96
CA ALA A 61 88.84 -21.86 5.36
C ALA A 61 87.31 -21.78 5.45
N GLY A 62 86.72 -20.58 5.34
CA GLY A 62 85.27 -20.35 5.33
C GLY A 62 84.54 -20.74 6.62
N LYS A 63 85.27 -20.87 7.74
CA LYS A 63 84.72 -21.31 9.03
C LYS A 63 84.03 -20.16 9.77
N HIS A 64 84.52 -18.94 9.61
CA HIS A 64 83.93 -17.74 10.21
C HIS A 64 82.75 -17.24 9.38
N THR A 65 81.60 -17.83 9.68
CA THR A 65 80.31 -17.46 9.12
C THR A 65 79.40 -16.98 10.24
N ILE A 66 78.69 -15.87 10.02
CA ILE A 66 77.58 -15.46 10.87
C ILE A 66 76.26 -15.74 10.16
N THR A 67 75.24 -16.11 10.92
CA THR A 67 73.91 -16.43 10.40
C THR A 67 72.84 -15.70 11.19
N GLU A 68 71.90 -15.09 10.47
CA GLU A 68 70.75 -14.39 11.05
C GLU A 68 69.45 -14.84 10.39
N GLN A 69 68.36 -14.85 11.16
CA GLN A 69 67.04 -15.16 10.63
C GLN A 69 66.56 -14.06 9.66
N CYS A 70 65.86 -14.46 8.61
CA CYS A 70 65.13 -13.52 7.77
C CYS A 70 63.97 -12.93 8.57
N THR A 71 64.09 -11.66 8.94
CA THR A 71 62.98 -10.87 9.49
C THR A 71 62.44 -9.96 8.41
N GLU A 72 61.16 -10.13 8.10
CA GLU A 72 60.50 -9.39 7.04
C GLU A 72 59.48 -8.42 7.60
N THR A 73 59.42 -7.25 6.99
CA THR A 73 58.41 -6.24 7.26
C THR A 73 57.62 -5.94 6.01
N LEU A 74 56.35 -5.54 6.19
CA LEU A 74 55.49 -5.18 5.09
C LEU A 74 56.00 -3.88 4.44
N GLY A 75 56.26 -3.95 3.14
CA GLY A 75 56.70 -2.83 2.31
C GLY A 75 55.56 -2.18 1.54
N ALA A 76 55.93 -1.22 0.68
CA ALA A 76 55.00 -0.57 -0.24
C ALA A 76 54.35 -1.62 -1.16
N SER A 77 53.03 -1.73 -1.07
CA SER A 77 52.23 -2.79 -1.71
C SER A 77 51.18 -2.17 -2.62
N VAL A 78 50.86 -2.87 -3.71
CA VAL A 78 49.75 -2.49 -4.59
C VAL A 78 48.56 -3.36 -4.21
N ILE A 79 47.53 -2.77 -3.64
CA ILE A 79 46.33 -3.52 -3.27
C ILE A 79 45.54 -3.89 -4.53
N THR A 80 44.97 -5.10 -4.54
CA THR A 80 44.10 -5.57 -5.62
C THR A 80 42.84 -4.72 -5.73
N THR A 81 42.35 -4.51 -6.94
CA THR A 81 41.04 -3.88 -7.18
C THR A 81 40.03 -4.90 -7.72
N CYS A 82 38.89 -4.44 -8.22
CA CYS A 82 37.93 -5.30 -8.93
C CYS A 82 38.49 -5.77 -10.29
N THR A 83 39.40 -5.00 -10.90
CA THR A 83 39.87 -5.20 -12.28
C THR A 83 41.38 -5.36 -12.41
N GLU A 84 42.15 -4.91 -11.42
CA GLU A 84 43.61 -4.93 -11.45
C GLU A 84 44.17 -5.84 -10.36
N ASP A 85 45.12 -6.68 -10.76
CA ASP A 85 45.93 -7.48 -9.86
C ASP A 85 46.79 -6.59 -8.96
N GLY A 86 47.14 -7.11 -7.79
CA GLY A 86 47.96 -6.45 -6.79
C GLY A 86 49.06 -7.36 -6.27
N TYR A 87 49.87 -6.86 -5.35
CA TYR A 87 50.88 -7.63 -4.66
C TYR A 87 51.19 -7.03 -3.29
N LEU A 88 51.54 -7.92 -2.36
CA LEU A 88 52.17 -7.53 -1.09
C LEU A 88 53.68 -7.56 -1.26
N THR A 89 54.34 -6.50 -0.88
CA THR A 89 55.81 -6.45 -0.84
C THR A 89 56.28 -6.75 0.56
N TYR A 90 57.27 -7.63 0.69
CA TYR A 90 57.96 -7.91 1.95
C TYR A 90 59.43 -7.53 1.82
N ASN A 91 59.91 -6.73 2.77
CA ASN A 91 61.28 -6.24 2.83
C ASN A 91 62.03 -6.97 3.95
N CYS A 92 63.18 -7.55 3.63
CA CYS A 92 64.03 -8.17 4.64
C CYS A 92 64.89 -7.11 5.35
N GLU A 93 64.86 -7.08 6.69
CA GLU A 93 65.65 -6.13 7.47
C GLU A 93 67.15 -6.47 7.47
N VAL A 94 67.50 -7.74 7.30
CA VAL A 94 68.88 -8.25 7.31
C VAL A 94 69.58 -7.98 5.97
N CYS A 95 69.10 -8.55 4.86
CA CYS A 95 69.76 -8.43 3.56
C CYS A 95 69.30 -7.24 2.71
N LYS A 96 68.28 -6.49 3.15
CA LYS A 96 67.64 -5.40 2.38
C LYS A 96 67.00 -5.84 1.05
N GLY A 97 66.93 -7.14 0.80
CA GLY A 97 66.21 -7.73 -0.32
C GLY A 97 64.70 -7.55 -0.17
N THR A 98 64.01 -7.64 -1.30
CA THR A 98 62.54 -7.54 -1.36
C THR A 98 61.96 -8.74 -2.09
N ARG A 99 60.79 -9.21 -1.66
CA ARG A 99 59.98 -10.18 -2.39
C ARG A 99 58.56 -9.68 -2.55
N GLN A 100 57.90 -10.12 -3.62
CA GLN A 100 56.51 -9.79 -3.89
C GLN A 100 55.66 -11.05 -3.92
N GLU A 101 54.52 -10.99 -3.24
CA GLU A 101 53.50 -12.02 -3.26
C GLU A 101 52.31 -11.53 -4.11
N PRO A 102 52.08 -12.12 -5.30
CA PRO A 102 51.04 -11.66 -6.20
C PRO A 102 49.64 -12.05 -5.70
N HIS A 103 48.69 -11.15 -5.88
CA HIS A 103 47.29 -11.33 -5.53
C HIS A 103 46.42 -10.95 -6.73
N GLN A 104 45.45 -11.79 -7.09
CA GLN A 104 44.61 -11.60 -8.27
C GLN A 104 43.47 -10.61 -8.02
N ALA A 105 43.03 -9.93 -9.08
CA ALA A 105 41.88 -9.05 -9.05
C ALA A 105 40.65 -9.78 -8.48
N THR A 106 39.89 -9.10 -7.64
CA THR A 106 38.76 -9.70 -6.92
C THR A 106 37.54 -9.97 -7.80
N GLY A 107 37.49 -9.34 -8.98
CA GLY A 107 36.32 -9.34 -9.84
C GLY A 107 35.16 -8.49 -9.29
N HIS A 108 34.17 -8.23 -10.13
CA HIS A 108 32.97 -7.53 -9.69
C HIS A 108 32.02 -8.48 -8.94
N ARG A 109 31.47 -8.00 -7.83
CA ARG A 109 30.51 -8.73 -7.00
C ARG A 109 29.14 -8.05 -7.05
N PHE A 110 28.15 -8.74 -7.62
CA PHE A 110 26.78 -8.27 -7.77
C PHE A 110 25.84 -9.03 -6.83
N VAL A 111 25.60 -8.50 -5.62
CA VAL A 111 24.68 -9.12 -4.64
C VAL A 111 23.32 -8.43 -4.56
N MET A 112 23.19 -7.24 -5.15
CA MET A 112 21.91 -6.53 -5.20
C MET A 112 21.08 -7.01 -6.38
N LYS A 113 19.75 -7.01 -6.21
CA LYS A 113 18.81 -7.25 -7.30
C LYS A 113 19.01 -6.16 -8.36
N PRO A 114 19.17 -6.50 -9.64
CA PRO A 114 19.37 -5.50 -10.68
C PRO A 114 18.17 -4.58 -10.85
N VAL A 115 18.41 -3.32 -11.24
CA VAL A 115 17.36 -2.31 -11.43
C VAL A 115 16.93 -2.30 -12.89
N PHE A 116 15.64 -2.53 -13.15
CA PHE A 116 15.08 -2.56 -14.51
C PHE A 116 14.93 -1.14 -15.10
N ASP A 117 15.29 -0.96 -16.38
CA ASP A 117 15.23 0.33 -17.09
C ASP A 117 13.83 0.69 -17.60
N GLY A 118 12.86 -0.23 -17.48
CA GLY A 118 11.49 -0.05 -17.95
C GLY A 118 11.25 -0.60 -19.36
N GLU A 119 12.30 -1.01 -20.08
CA GLU A 119 12.21 -1.47 -21.47
C GLU A 119 12.83 -2.85 -21.65
N SER A 120 14.16 -2.95 -21.59
CA SER A 120 14.86 -4.16 -22.02
C SER A 120 16.21 -4.39 -21.38
N LYS A 121 16.61 -3.56 -20.42
CA LYS A 121 17.89 -3.66 -19.74
C LYS A 121 17.73 -3.56 -18.24
N HIS A 122 18.76 -3.98 -17.52
CA HIS A 122 18.86 -3.71 -16.11
C HIS A 122 20.29 -3.41 -15.72
N ASP A 123 20.40 -2.64 -14.64
CA ASP A 123 21.66 -2.21 -14.08
C ASP A 123 22.05 -3.08 -12.89
N LYS A 124 23.29 -3.56 -12.89
CA LYS A 124 23.91 -4.24 -11.76
C LYS A 124 25.03 -3.37 -11.22
N THR A 125 25.01 -3.16 -9.91
CA THR A 125 26.04 -2.36 -9.24
C THR A 125 26.98 -3.26 -8.45
N CYS A 126 28.29 -3.10 -8.66
CA CYS A 126 29.29 -3.83 -7.89
C CYS A 126 29.29 -3.33 -6.44
N SER A 127 29.19 -4.23 -5.46
CA SER A 127 29.16 -3.84 -4.04
C SER A 127 30.52 -3.43 -3.48
N ASN A 128 31.61 -3.71 -4.20
CA ASN A 128 32.97 -3.35 -3.78
C ASN A 128 33.39 -1.99 -4.36
N CYS A 129 33.22 -1.77 -5.68
CA CYS A 129 33.68 -0.55 -6.36
C CYS A 129 32.55 0.44 -6.73
N TRP A 130 31.28 0.08 -6.53
CA TRP A 130 30.11 0.92 -6.84
C TRP A 130 29.91 1.29 -8.31
N GLU A 131 30.70 0.69 -9.21
CA GLU A 131 30.53 0.82 -10.65
C GLU A 131 29.24 0.12 -11.11
N VAL A 132 28.58 0.72 -12.10
CA VAL A 132 27.28 0.28 -12.63
C VAL A 132 27.48 -0.36 -14.00
N PHE A 133 26.91 -1.54 -14.17
CA PHE A 133 26.98 -2.34 -15.38
C PHE A 133 25.57 -2.56 -15.93
N THR A 134 25.34 -2.07 -17.14
CA THR A 134 24.06 -2.25 -17.84
C THR A 134 24.13 -3.48 -18.73
N GLU A 135 23.16 -4.37 -18.60
CA GLU A 135 23.01 -5.54 -19.47
C GLU A 135 21.59 -5.69 -20.00
N ASN A 136 21.46 -6.38 -21.12
CA ASN A 136 20.15 -6.68 -21.69
C ASN A 136 19.43 -7.74 -20.84
N CYS A 137 18.16 -7.50 -20.56
CA CYS A 137 17.27 -8.46 -19.93
C CYS A 137 17.12 -9.71 -20.81
N THR A 138 17.12 -10.88 -20.18
CA THR A 138 16.73 -12.12 -20.83
C THR A 138 15.28 -12.43 -20.46
N PHE A 139 14.39 -12.23 -21.43
CA PHE A 139 12.96 -12.43 -21.27
C PHE A 139 12.56 -13.86 -21.65
N GLY A 140 11.74 -14.48 -20.79
CA GLY A 140 11.11 -15.76 -21.09
C GLY A 140 9.92 -15.63 -22.06
N PRO A 141 9.25 -16.76 -22.37
CA PRO A 141 8.00 -16.73 -23.14
C PRO A 141 6.94 -15.86 -22.43
N PRO A 142 6.05 -15.18 -23.18
CA PRO A 142 5.01 -14.35 -22.58
C PRO A 142 4.09 -15.16 -21.66
N ALA A 143 3.81 -14.63 -20.48
CA ALA A 143 2.82 -15.15 -19.55
C ALA A 143 1.54 -14.31 -19.64
N ALA A 144 0.38 -14.98 -19.63
CA ALA A 144 -0.91 -14.33 -19.58
C ALA A 144 -1.33 -14.08 -18.13
N MET A 145 -1.57 -12.82 -17.79
CA MET A 145 -2.22 -12.40 -16.55
C MET A 145 -3.70 -12.21 -16.82
N LEU A 146 -4.54 -12.88 -16.02
CA LEU A 146 -5.99 -12.86 -16.20
C LEU A 146 -6.57 -11.51 -15.76
N ALA A 147 -7.67 -11.11 -16.41
CA ALA A 147 -8.44 -9.93 -16.01
C ALA A 147 -9.12 -10.14 -14.67
N THR A 148 -9.20 -9.07 -13.88
CA THR A 148 -9.98 -8.99 -12.63
C THR A 148 -11.22 -8.13 -12.84
N CYS A 149 -11.99 -7.88 -11.78
CA CYS A 149 -13.15 -6.99 -11.86
C CYS A 149 -12.78 -5.50 -12.03
N GLU A 150 -11.57 -5.10 -11.62
CA GLU A 150 -11.10 -3.70 -11.65
C GLU A 150 -9.96 -3.47 -12.67
N GLU A 151 -9.14 -4.48 -12.92
CA GLU A 151 -8.00 -4.39 -13.83
C GLU A 151 -8.16 -5.33 -15.02
N GLY A 152 -7.78 -4.86 -16.20
CA GLY A 152 -7.72 -5.69 -17.40
C GLY A 152 -6.63 -6.75 -17.32
N GLY A 153 -6.85 -7.87 -18.00
CA GLY A 153 -5.82 -8.87 -18.22
C GLY A 153 -4.78 -8.35 -19.20
N TYR A 154 -3.59 -8.93 -19.20
CA TYR A 154 -2.53 -8.55 -20.12
C TYR A 154 -1.56 -9.70 -20.33
N THR A 155 -0.79 -9.63 -21.41
CA THR A 155 0.35 -10.54 -21.60
C THR A 155 1.64 -9.78 -21.32
N ALA A 156 2.49 -10.36 -20.49
CA ALA A 156 3.75 -9.76 -20.09
C ALA A 156 4.90 -10.75 -20.24
N THR A 157 6.08 -10.21 -20.54
CA THR A 157 7.35 -10.92 -20.45
C THR A 157 8.10 -10.45 -19.22
N ILE A 158 8.65 -11.39 -18.47
CA ILE A 158 9.35 -11.13 -17.21
C ILE A 158 10.83 -11.48 -17.40
N CYS A 159 11.71 -10.59 -16.97
CA CYS A 159 13.14 -10.86 -16.94
C CYS A 159 13.46 -11.86 -15.81
N SER A 160 14.16 -12.94 -16.12
CA SER A 160 14.53 -13.97 -15.13
C SER A 160 15.55 -13.50 -14.09
N VAL A 161 16.23 -12.37 -14.34
CA VAL A 161 17.32 -11.87 -13.50
C VAL A 161 16.87 -10.71 -12.61
N CYS A 162 16.22 -9.70 -13.19
CA CYS A 162 15.75 -8.51 -12.46
C CYS A 162 14.26 -8.54 -12.12
N GLU A 163 13.51 -9.52 -12.62
CA GLU A 163 12.04 -9.62 -12.52
C GLU A 163 11.31 -8.40 -13.11
N GLY A 164 12.00 -7.58 -13.93
CA GLY A 164 11.40 -6.50 -14.69
C GLY A 164 10.31 -7.02 -15.63
N ILE A 165 9.16 -6.35 -15.62
CA ILE A 165 7.96 -6.74 -16.37
C ILE A 165 7.78 -5.80 -17.55
N VAL A 166 7.75 -6.37 -18.76
CA VAL A 166 7.42 -5.64 -19.99
C VAL A 166 6.06 -6.11 -20.49
N LYS A 167 5.09 -5.19 -20.53
CA LYS A 167 3.77 -5.43 -21.13
C LYS A 167 3.92 -5.31 -22.64
N LYS A 168 3.55 -6.36 -23.38
CA LYS A 168 3.67 -6.38 -24.85
C LYS A 168 2.35 -6.16 -25.59
N TYR A 169 1.22 -6.48 -24.96
CA TYR A 169 -0.12 -6.29 -25.52
C TYR A 169 -1.15 -6.04 -24.42
N ASP A 170 -2.09 -5.14 -24.67
CA ASP A 170 -3.31 -4.99 -23.85
C ASP A 170 -4.14 -6.26 -23.99
N GLY A 171 -4.50 -6.88 -22.85
CA GLY A 171 -5.36 -8.06 -22.84
C GLY A 171 -6.83 -7.69 -22.72
N GLN A 172 -7.62 -8.62 -22.18
CA GLN A 172 -9.04 -8.38 -21.96
C GLN A 172 -9.25 -7.18 -21.03
N ALA A 173 -10.25 -6.34 -21.34
CA ALA A 173 -10.70 -5.30 -20.42
C ALA A 173 -11.07 -5.89 -19.05
N ALA A 174 -11.07 -5.05 -18.01
CA ALA A 174 -11.56 -5.45 -16.70
C ALA A 174 -12.94 -6.10 -16.86
N LEU A 175 -13.17 -7.21 -16.17
CA LEU A 175 -14.40 -7.98 -16.24
C LEU A 175 -15.61 -7.19 -15.73
N GLY A 176 -15.36 -6.10 -14.99
CA GLY A 176 -16.37 -5.35 -14.27
C GLY A 176 -16.84 -6.09 -13.03
N HIS A 177 -17.64 -5.40 -12.23
CA HIS A 177 -18.24 -6.00 -11.05
C HIS A 177 -19.50 -6.78 -11.43
N ASP A 178 -19.55 -8.01 -10.96
CA ASP A 178 -20.72 -8.86 -11.02
C ASP A 178 -21.36 -8.83 -9.65
N TRP A 179 -22.19 -7.81 -9.42
CA TRP A 179 -22.69 -7.51 -8.09
C TRP A 179 -23.75 -8.52 -7.64
N GLY A 180 -23.61 -8.98 -6.40
CA GLY A 180 -24.62 -9.77 -5.72
C GLY A 180 -25.87 -8.96 -5.36
N VAL A 181 -26.79 -9.63 -4.67
CA VAL A 181 -28.05 -9.03 -4.22
C VAL A 181 -27.78 -7.95 -3.15
N TRP A 182 -28.59 -6.89 -3.15
CA TRP A 182 -28.56 -5.87 -2.12
C TRP A 182 -29.11 -6.39 -0.78
N GLU A 183 -28.36 -6.17 0.29
CA GLU A 183 -28.78 -6.36 1.68
C GLU A 183 -29.00 -5.00 2.34
N THR A 184 -30.03 -4.88 3.19
CA THR A 184 -30.30 -3.66 3.95
C THR A 184 -29.93 -3.87 5.40
N VAL A 185 -28.93 -3.12 5.88
CA VAL A 185 -28.50 -3.15 7.29
C VAL A 185 -28.56 -1.73 7.83
N ASN A 186 -29.39 -1.48 8.84
CA ASN A 186 -29.53 -0.17 9.50
C ASN A 186 -29.83 1.02 8.56
N GLY A 187 -30.57 0.78 7.45
CA GLY A 187 -30.98 1.84 6.52
C GLY A 187 -29.96 2.17 5.42
N VAL A 188 -28.82 1.46 5.39
CA VAL A 188 -27.82 1.53 4.31
C VAL A 188 -27.94 0.25 3.47
N HIS A 189 -27.96 0.40 2.14
CA HIS A 189 -27.92 -0.74 1.23
C HIS A 189 -26.48 -1.14 0.96
N LYS A 190 -26.19 -2.44 1.04
CA LYS A 190 -24.86 -3.01 0.79
C LYS A 190 -24.96 -4.19 -0.17
N ARG A 191 -24.09 -4.26 -1.18
CA ARG A 191 -23.93 -5.44 -2.04
C ARG A 191 -22.45 -5.76 -2.23
N VAL A 192 -22.15 -7.03 -2.48
CA VAL A 192 -20.78 -7.55 -2.60
C VAL A 192 -20.58 -8.15 -3.99
N CYS A 193 -19.42 -7.94 -4.59
CA CYS A 193 -19.09 -8.53 -5.89
C CYS A 193 -18.95 -10.05 -5.76
N LEU A 194 -19.60 -10.81 -6.64
CA LEU A 194 -19.56 -12.27 -6.66
C LEU A 194 -18.18 -12.82 -7.07
N ARG A 195 -17.37 -12.01 -7.77
CA ARG A 195 -16.01 -12.37 -8.20
C ARG A 195 -14.95 -12.04 -7.14
N ASN A 196 -15.26 -11.12 -6.22
CA ASN A 196 -14.36 -10.74 -5.14
C ASN A 196 -15.14 -10.21 -3.94
N ALA A 197 -15.12 -10.96 -2.83
CA ALA A 197 -15.85 -10.63 -1.61
C ALA A 197 -15.36 -9.35 -0.91
N THR A 198 -14.16 -8.84 -1.25
CA THR A 198 -13.66 -7.58 -0.68
C THR A 198 -14.23 -6.35 -1.38
N HIS A 199 -14.79 -6.49 -2.58
CA HIS A 199 -15.38 -5.37 -3.30
C HIS A 199 -16.82 -5.22 -2.85
N VAL A 200 -17.09 -4.11 -2.18
CA VAL A 200 -18.38 -3.79 -1.57
C VAL A 200 -18.85 -2.45 -2.11
N ASP A 201 -20.12 -2.39 -2.51
CA ASP A 201 -20.80 -1.17 -2.90
C ASP A 201 -21.85 -0.84 -1.82
N GLU A 202 -21.76 0.38 -1.28
CA GLU A 202 -22.65 0.88 -0.23
C GLU A 202 -23.40 2.10 -0.77
N GLY A 203 -24.73 1.99 -0.84
CA GLY A 203 -25.62 3.02 -1.36
C GLY A 203 -26.62 3.48 -0.31
N ASN A 204 -26.88 4.79 -0.28
CA ASN A 204 -28.02 5.33 0.47
C ASN A 204 -29.32 5.08 -0.33
N CYS A 205 -30.44 4.91 0.39
CA CYS A 205 -31.76 4.74 -0.24
C CYS A 205 -32.15 6.00 -1.03
N GLU A 206 -32.23 5.94 -2.36
CA GLU A 206 -32.91 6.97 -3.15
C GLU A 206 -34.40 6.62 -3.26
N ASN A 207 -35.18 7.15 -2.32
CA ASN A 207 -36.62 6.88 -2.27
C ASN A 207 -37.39 7.85 -3.16
N THR A 208 -38.21 7.30 -4.06
CA THR A 208 -39.28 8.02 -4.74
C THR A 208 -40.54 7.96 -3.89
N GLN A 209 -41.19 9.11 -3.70
CA GLN A 209 -42.35 9.24 -2.83
C GLN A 209 -43.61 9.47 -3.65
N THR A 210 -44.61 8.60 -3.49
CA THR A 210 -45.95 8.80 -4.03
C THR A 210 -46.93 9.00 -2.89
N ASN A 211 -47.64 10.13 -2.89
CA ASN A 211 -48.64 10.44 -1.88
C ASN A 211 -50.02 10.10 -2.44
N VAL A 212 -50.77 9.29 -1.71
CA VAL A 212 -52.18 9.00 -1.99
C VAL A 212 -53.00 9.64 -0.90
N ASP A 213 -53.84 10.59 -1.29
CA ASP A 213 -54.66 11.36 -0.35
C ASP A 213 -55.73 10.48 0.33
N PRO A 214 -56.10 10.80 1.58
CA PRO A 214 -57.19 10.12 2.28
C PRO A 214 -58.54 10.35 1.60
N THR A 215 -59.38 9.33 1.63
CA THR A 215 -60.77 9.39 1.17
C THR A 215 -61.74 9.40 2.35
N CYS A 216 -63.04 9.45 2.08
CA CYS A 216 -64.05 9.36 3.14
C CYS A 216 -64.11 8.00 3.85
N LYS A 217 -63.56 6.93 3.26
CA LYS A 217 -63.56 5.57 3.82
C LYS A 217 -62.16 5.04 4.16
N PHE A 218 -61.13 5.49 3.45
CA PHE A 218 -59.76 4.99 3.60
C PHE A 218 -58.80 6.11 3.96
N SER A 219 -57.89 5.83 4.89
CA SER A 219 -56.75 6.70 5.16
C SER A 219 -55.88 6.89 3.93
N GLY A 220 -55.21 8.03 3.88
CA GLY A 220 -54.17 8.28 2.89
C GLY A 220 -52.93 7.46 3.23
N TYR A 221 -51.99 7.42 2.31
CA TYR A 221 -50.68 6.84 2.58
C TYR A 221 -49.61 7.46 1.71
N VAL A 222 -48.39 7.39 2.21
CA VAL A 222 -47.16 7.62 1.46
C VAL A 222 -46.58 6.27 1.09
N LEU A 223 -46.37 6.04 -0.20
CA LEU A 223 -45.56 4.93 -0.70
C LEU A 223 -44.16 5.45 -1.00
N LYS A 224 -43.16 4.90 -0.29
CA LYS A 224 -41.74 5.16 -0.55
C LYS A 224 -41.15 3.95 -1.28
N THR A 225 -40.74 4.12 -2.52
CA THR A 225 -40.09 3.09 -3.34
C THR A 225 -38.64 3.46 -3.57
N CYS A 226 -37.70 2.63 -3.10
CA CYS A 226 -36.28 2.86 -3.34
C CYS A 226 -35.93 2.46 -4.78
N SER A 227 -35.45 3.38 -5.60
CA SER A 227 -35.02 3.10 -6.99
C SER A 227 -33.78 2.22 -7.07
N VAL A 228 -33.03 2.10 -5.97
CA VAL A 228 -31.77 1.36 -5.87
C VAL A 228 -32.00 -0.11 -5.49
N CYS A 229 -32.90 -0.38 -4.54
CA CYS A 229 -33.20 -1.76 -4.09
C CYS A 229 -34.59 -2.27 -4.47
N ASN A 230 -35.44 -1.45 -5.09
CA ASN A 230 -36.83 -1.75 -5.48
C ASN A 230 -37.76 -2.19 -4.33
N ILE A 231 -37.37 -1.99 -3.07
CA ILE A 231 -38.22 -2.22 -1.90
C ILE A 231 -39.20 -1.05 -1.76
N ALA A 232 -40.48 -1.37 -1.53
CA ALA A 232 -41.55 -0.41 -1.30
C ALA A 232 -42.01 -0.45 0.16
N VAL A 233 -42.04 0.70 0.83
CA VAL A 233 -42.56 0.86 2.20
C VAL A 233 -43.81 1.75 2.14
N LYS A 234 -44.91 1.29 2.76
CA LYS A 234 -46.18 2.02 2.83
C LYS A 234 -46.38 2.59 4.24
N GLU A 235 -46.44 3.91 4.34
CA GLU A 235 -46.69 4.63 5.60
C GLU A 235 -48.07 5.28 5.55
N THR A 236 -48.98 4.91 6.45
CA THR A 236 -50.33 5.47 6.50
C THR A 236 -50.31 6.92 6.99
N THR A 237 -50.99 7.83 6.29
CA THR A 237 -51.11 9.24 6.67
C THR A 237 -52.46 9.52 7.31
N GLY A 238 -52.51 9.33 8.63
CA GLY A 238 -53.66 9.68 9.46
C GLY A 238 -54.90 8.82 9.23
N GLU A 239 -56.06 9.36 9.63
CA GLU A 239 -57.35 8.68 9.59
C GLU A 239 -58.13 9.04 8.31
N PRO A 240 -59.14 8.24 7.91
CA PRO A 240 -60.04 8.61 6.83
C PRO A 240 -60.71 9.96 7.10
N LEU A 241 -60.99 10.73 6.05
CA LEU A 241 -61.61 12.05 6.21
C LEU A 241 -63.03 12.00 6.79
N GLY A 242 -63.62 10.80 6.80
CA GLY A 242 -65.03 10.58 7.13
C GLY A 242 -65.96 11.11 6.04
N HIS A 243 -67.25 10.86 6.23
CA HIS A 243 -68.27 11.33 5.30
C HIS A 243 -68.75 12.74 5.68
N ASP A 244 -68.77 13.64 4.70
CA ASP A 244 -69.48 14.93 4.79
C ASP A 244 -70.80 14.78 4.04
N TRP A 245 -71.85 14.45 4.80
CA TRP A 245 -73.16 14.12 4.26
C TRP A 245 -73.94 15.39 3.87
N GLN A 246 -74.41 15.44 2.63
CA GLN A 246 -75.36 16.46 2.17
C GLN A 246 -76.71 15.83 1.85
N LEU A 247 -77.78 16.56 2.17
CA LEU A 247 -79.14 16.15 1.83
C LEU A 247 -79.28 16.10 0.30
N SER A 248 -79.65 14.94 -0.23
CA SER A 248 -79.89 14.76 -1.67
C SER A 248 -81.36 14.84 -2.02
N LYS A 249 -82.22 14.08 -1.32
CA LYS A 249 -83.66 14.11 -1.54
C LYS A 249 -84.46 13.65 -0.33
N SER A 250 -85.70 14.12 -0.24
CA SER A 250 -86.73 13.55 0.63
C SER A 250 -87.34 12.31 -0.03
N ASN A 251 -87.58 11.26 0.76
CA ASN A 251 -88.17 10.01 0.26
C ASN A 251 -89.69 9.94 0.51
N ASN A 252 -90.27 10.95 1.16
CA ASN A 252 -91.71 11.07 1.46
C ASN A 252 -92.31 9.88 2.25
N ASP A 253 -91.46 9.11 2.92
CA ASP A 253 -91.78 7.97 3.79
C ASP A 253 -91.34 8.22 5.25
N GLY A 254 -91.06 9.47 5.59
CA GLY A 254 -90.46 9.86 6.87
C GLY A 254 -88.93 9.77 6.89
N THR A 255 -88.26 9.52 5.75
CA THR A 255 -86.80 9.49 5.65
C THR A 255 -86.25 10.45 4.58
N HIS A 256 -84.97 10.78 4.73
CA HIS A 256 -84.16 11.54 3.78
C HIS A 256 -82.98 10.70 3.29
N THR A 257 -82.64 10.87 2.01
CA THR A 257 -81.41 10.32 1.43
C THR A 257 -80.31 11.37 1.48
N TYR A 258 -79.19 11.03 2.11
CA TYR A 258 -77.97 11.84 2.14
C TYR A 258 -76.90 11.21 1.27
N VAL A 259 -76.14 12.03 0.56
CA VAL A 259 -75.03 11.62 -0.30
C VAL A 259 -73.76 12.29 0.21
N CYS A 260 -72.62 11.60 0.20
CA CYS A 260 -71.36 12.20 0.65
C CYS A 260 -70.86 13.21 -0.38
N LYS A 261 -70.48 14.42 0.03
CA LYS A 261 -69.91 15.44 -0.87
C LYS A 261 -68.59 15.01 -1.51
N ARG A 262 -67.85 14.15 -0.80
CA ARG A 262 -66.52 13.67 -1.23
C ARG A 262 -66.59 12.46 -2.15
N ASP A 263 -67.71 11.73 -2.14
CA ASP A 263 -67.94 10.58 -3.00
C ASP A 263 -69.45 10.36 -3.17
N GLY A 264 -69.96 10.65 -4.37
CA GLY A 264 -71.38 10.57 -4.67
C GLY A 264 -71.98 9.15 -4.67
N SER A 265 -71.13 8.12 -4.66
CA SER A 265 -71.58 6.72 -4.60
C SER A 265 -72.00 6.31 -3.18
N HIS A 266 -71.43 6.96 -2.16
CA HIS A 266 -71.80 6.73 -0.78
C HIS A 266 -73.12 7.44 -0.48
N THR A 267 -74.12 6.67 -0.09
CA THR A 267 -75.45 7.17 0.29
C THR A 267 -75.90 6.54 1.60
N ILE A 268 -76.60 7.32 2.41
CA ILE A 268 -77.19 6.86 3.68
C ILE A 268 -78.62 7.38 3.78
N LYS A 269 -79.51 6.59 4.39
CA LYS A 269 -80.87 7.01 4.72
C LYS A 269 -80.93 7.41 6.19
N GLY A 270 -81.43 8.62 6.46
CA GLY A 270 -81.67 9.13 7.81
C GLY A 270 -83.15 9.40 8.03
N ILE A 271 -83.62 9.31 9.28
CA ILE A 271 -85.01 9.60 9.64
C ILE A 271 -85.23 11.13 9.62
N CYS A 272 -86.38 11.57 9.12
CA CYS A 272 -86.80 12.97 9.13
C CYS A 272 -87.17 13.40 10.55
N ASN A 273 -86.27 14.13 11.23
CA ASN A 273 -86.55 14.72 12.53
C ASN A 273 -86.96 16.19 12.35
N TYR A 274 -88.25 16.48 12.43
CA TYR A 274 -88.76 17.85 12.55
C TYR A 274 -88.77 18.26 14.02
N SER A 275 -87.67 18.82 14.52
CA SER A 275 -87.67 19.49 15.83
C SER A 275 -86.99 20.85 15.71
N GLN A 276 -87.78 21.90 16.02
CA GLN A 276 -87.47 23.32 16.14
C GLN A 276 -87.48 24.17 14.85
N MET A 277 -88.68 24.38 14.28
CA MET A 277 -89.04 25.68 13.68
C MET A 277 -90.22 26.25 14.48
N VAL A 278 -89.97 27.31 15.26
CA VAL A 278 -91.05 28.11 15.84
C VAL A 278 -91.24 29.32 14.92
N TRP A 279 -92.39 29.38 14.23
CA TRP A 279 -92.88 30.60 13.59
C TRP A 279 -94.21 30.98 14.24
N PRO A 280 -94.47 32.27 14.51
CA PRO A 280 -95.77 32.72 15.01
C PRO A 280 -96.86 32.61 13.93
N VAL A 281 -98.06 32.24 14.37
CA VAL A 281 -99.27 31.93 13.59
C VAL A 281 -99.82 33.17 12.85
N PRO A 282 -100.30 33.05 11.59
CA PRO A 282 -101.07 34.11 10.93
C PRO A 282 -102.59 33.92 11.11
N THR A 283 -103.32 35.00 11.33
CA THR A 283 -104.79 35.07 11.25
C THR A 283 -105.19 36.05 10.14
N CYS A 284 -106.03 35.60 9.22
CA CYS A 284 -106.51 36.38 8.07
C CYS A 284 -107.73 37.25 8.42
N SER A 285 -107.83 38.46 7.85
CA SER A 285 -109.05 38.96 7.19
C SER A 285 -108.87 40.35 6.54
N GLU A 286 -109.21 40.40 5.25
CA GLU A 286 -109.92 41.45 4.49
C GLU A 286 -109.24 42.71 3.91
N ASN A 287 -109.53 42.86 2.60
CA ASN A 287 -109.60 44.04 1.73
C ASN A 287 -108.31 44.63 1.12
N GLY A 288 -108.24 44.60 -0.23
CA GLY A 288 -107.19 45.18 -1.08
C GLY A 288 -107.19 46.73 -1.12
N PRO A 289 -106.53 47.41 -2.09
CA PRO A 289 -106.19 46.95 -3.44
C PRO A 289 -104.73 47.18 -3.91
N SER A 290 -104.50 46.66 -5.11
CA SER A 290 -103.37 46.72 -6.04
C SER A 290 -102.77 48.11 -6.38
N THR A 291 -101.45 48.15 -6.58
CA THR A 291 -100.68 48.95 -7.57
C THR A 291 -99.20 48.53 -7.45
N SER A 292 -98.28 48.46 -8.41
CA SER A 292 -98.23 48.45 -9.88
C SER A 292 -96.73 48.41 -10.25
N PHE A 293 -96.34 47.56 -11.20
CA PHE A 293 -95.27 47.72 -12.21
C PHE A 293 -93.75 47.87 -11.89
N ALA A 294 -93.00 47.07 -12.67
CA ALA A 294 -91.81 47.41 -13.50
C ALA A 294 -90.36 47.20 -12.98
N ARG A 295 -89.75 46.13 -13.53
CA ARG A 295 -88.52 46.08 -14.37
C ARG A 295 -87.38 47.09 -14.06
N SER A 296 -86.17 46.57 -13.79
CA SER A 296 -85.02 46.55 -14.73
C SER A 296 -83.61 46.66 -14.08
N VAL A 297 -82.68 45.90 -14.67
CA VAL A 297 -81.19 46.00 -14.81
C VAL A 297 -80.25 46.21 -13.60
N GLY A 298 -79.15 45.45 -13.59
CA GLY A 298 -77.82 45.99 -13.26
C GLY A 298 -77.07 45.37 -12.07
N THR A 299 -76.16 44.43 -12.38
CA THR A 299 -75.01 43.92 -11.59
C THR A 299 -74.03 45.01 -11.09
N PRO A 300 -72.95 44.71 -10.32
CA PRO A 300 -72.78 43.80 -9.17
C PRO A 300 -71.82 44.36 -8.05
N PHE A 301 -71.54 43.50 -7.05
CA PHE A 301 -70.38 43.48 -6.12
C PHE A 301 -70.23 44.54 -5.00
N GLN A 302 -70.27 44.09 -3.74
CA GLN A 302 -69.08 44.00 -2.89
C GLN A 302 -69.31 43.14 -1.62
N LYS A 303 -68.26 42.40 -1.24
CA LYS A 303 -68.09 41.53 -0.05
C LYS A 303 -68.16 42.39 1.25
N PRO A 304 -68.55 41.82 2.41
CA PRO A 304 -67.52 41.25 3.30
C PRO A 304 -67.96 40.01 4.13
N SER A 305 -66.97 39.39 4.77
CA SER A 305 -67.00 38.41 5.88
C SER A 305 -67.97 38.81 7.04
N PRO A 306 -68.23 38.02 8.12
CA PRO A 306 -67.48 36.87 8.62
C PRO A 306 -68.30 35.75 9.34
N LEU A 307 -67.59 34.82 9.98
CA LEU A 307 -67.98 33.97 11.13
C LEU A 307 -69.34 33.24 11.11
N ARG A 308 -69.27 31.89 11.07
CA ARG A 308 -70.11 31.05 11.95
C ARG A 308 -69.45 29.70 12.19
N THR A 309 -69.31 29.36 13.46
CA THR A 309 -68.91 28.08 14.02
C THR A 309 -69.80 26.94 13.50
N PRO A 310 -69.26 25.76 13.15
CA PRO A 310 -70.08 24.60 12.88
C PRO A 310 -70.56 23.99 14.21
N MET A 311 -71.89 23.94 14.38
CA MET A 311 -72.54 23.17 15.43
C MET A 311 -72.31 21.67 15.19
N SER A 312 -71.74 21.00 16.19
CA SER A 312 -71.53 19.56 16.21
C SER A 312 -72.85 18.84 16.50
N VAL A 313 -73.26 17.91 15.64
CA VAL A 313 -74.35 16.97 15.94
C VAL A 313 -73.70 15.71 16.51
N THR A 314 -73.86 15.51 17.82
CA THR A 314 -73.45 14.28 18.51
C THR A 314 -74.52 13.22 18.27
N LEU A 315 -74.16 12.14 17.57
CA LEU A 315 -74.99 10.93 17.49
C LEU A 315 -74.41 9.89 18.44
N THR A 316 -75.21 9.47 19.41
CA THR A 316 -74.86 8.49 20.43
C THR A 316 -74.76 7.08 19.84
N ARG A 317 -73.68 6.41 20.22
CA ARG A 317 -73.35 5.01 19.91
C ARG A 317 -74.30 4.07 20.65
N GLN A 318 -74.86 3.07 19.97
CA GLN A 318 -75.39 1.86 20.59
C GLN A 318 -74.39 0.73 20.34
N ASP A 319 -73.91 0.13 21.43
CA ASP A 319 -72.89 -0.91 21.42
C ASP A 319 -73.46 -2.33 21.22
N ALA A 320 -72.70 -3.09 20.42
CA ALA A 320 -72.36 -4.52 20.47
C ALA A 320 -73.46 -5.58 20.17
N PRO A 321 -73.10 -6.75 19.57
CA PRO A 321 -72.21 -7.71 20.23
C PRO A 321 -71.00 -8.20 19.38
N THR A 322 -69.90 -8.49 20.07
CA THR A 322 -68.81 -9.42 19.65
C THR A 322 -69.35 -10.86 19.64
N PRO A 323 -68.85 -11.82 18.80
CA PRO A 323 -67.56 -12.52 18.98
C PRO A 323 -67.02 -13.20 17.67
N PRO A 324 -66.12 -14.23 17.68
CA PRO A 324 -64.99 -14.53 18.56
C PRO A 324 -63.63 -14.44 17.84
N THR A 325 -62.57 -14.34 18.64
CA THR A 325 -61.17 -14.61 18.27
C THR A 325 -60.94 -16.08 17.94
N THR A 326 -60.36 -16.32 16.76
CA THR A 326 -59.21 -17.24 16.52
C THR A 326 -58.46 -16.73 15.30
#